data_AF-A0AAV6T187-F1
#
_entry.id   AF-A0AAV6T187-F1
#
_cell.length_a   1.000
_cell.length_b   1.000
_cell.length_c   1.000
_cell.angle_alpha   90.00
_cell.angle_beta   90.00
_cell.angle_gamma   90.00
#
_symmetry.space_group_name_H-M   'P 1'
#
loop_
_entity.id
_entity.type
_entity.pdbx_description
1 polymer ?
#
loop_
_entity_poly.entity_id
_entity_poly.type
_entity_poly.pdbx_seq_one_letter_code
_entity_poly.pdbx_strand_id
1 'polypeptide(L)'
;MDIGSTGNTLLHVDILVEEPEPWTGILGLLKILRPQWKAEDIQMKTFTEGLTNQLIGCYVGSFQEPGCVLVRLYGRMTELYVNRDREVEMFQVFHTHGCGPEIYCTFQNGMCYEFVTGTVLEDEMLWQPSIYRLIAAEMGRIHAIQPKCDASVEPLLWTKMSHFLTMLKSSTNNRPIQQRCTKCSVASREVPSYETLSAEMASLKRHLLQIGSPTVLCHNDLLTKNIIYNHKEGEELLCTSLTLGNVVDKTVKISCFLKYFM
;
A
#
# COMPACT_ATOMS: atom_id res chain seq x y z
N MET A 1 -10.36 -19.96 -28.22
CA MET A 1 -10.89 -18.63 -28.49
C MET A 1 -10.06 -17.67 -27.66
N ASP A 2 -9.09 -17.04 -28.31
CA ASP A 2 -8.24 -16.02 -27.71
C ASP A 2 -9.10 -14.82 -27.30
N ILE A 3 -9.12 -14.50 -26.01
CA ILE A 3 -9.59 -13.20 -25.54
C ILE A 3 -8.36 -12.30 -25.56
N GLY A 4 -8.34 -11.40 -26.54
CA GLY A 4 -7.26 -10.47 -26.79
C GLY A 4 -6.88 -9.66 -25.55
N SER A 5 -5.61 -9.76 -25.18
CA SER A 5 -4.90 -8.81 -24.33
C SER A 5 -4.86 -7.45 -25.04
N THR A 6 -5.90 -6.64 -24.89
CA THR A 6 -5.77 -5.18 -25.05
C THR A 6 -5.05 -4.68 -23.80
N GLY A 7 -3.71 -4.70 -23.85
CA GLY A 7 -2.86 -4.10 -22.83
C GLY A 7 -3.12 -2.60 -22.79
N ASN A 8 -4.02 -2.18 -21.90
CA ASN A 8 -4.26 -0.77 -21.66
C ASN A 8 -3.08 -0.24 -20.85
N THR A 9 -2.07 0.30 -21.54
CA THR A 9 -0.90 0.91 -20.88
C THR A 9 -1.40 2.07 -20.04
N LEU A 10 -1.18 2.01 -18.72
CA LEU A 10 -1.57 3.07 -17.80
C LEU A 10 -0.92 4.39 -18.23
N LEU A 11 -1.68 5.48 -18.20
CA LEU A 11 -1.18 6.81 -18.52
C LEU A 11 -0.01 7.18 -17.60
N HIS A 12 1.13 7.53 -18.19
CA HIS A 12 2.25 8.14 -17.49
C HIS A 12 2.36 9.61 -17.90
N VAL A 13 2.36 10.51 -16.92
CA VAL A 13 2.46 11.95 -17.13
C VAL A 13 3.84 12.42 -16.69
N ASP A 14 4.58 13.03 -17.61
CA ASP A 14 5.92 13.55 -17.36
C ASP A 14 5.88 14.89 -16.59
N ILE A 15 5.41 14.83 -15.34
CA ILE A 15 5.35 15.96 -14.41
C ILE A 15 6.03 15.56 -13.10
N LEU A 16 6.90 16.44 -12.60
CA LEU A 16 7.43 16.37 -11.25
C LEU A 16 6.58 17.26 -10.33
N VAL A 17 6.14 16.70 -9.20
CA VAL A 17 5.44 17.47 -8.17
C VAL A 17 6.42 17.80 -7.05
N GLU A 18 6.77 19.06 -6.89
CA GLU A 18 7.72 19.51 -5.86
C GLU A 18 7.04 19.63 -4.49
N GLU A 19 7.64 19.06 -3.44
CA GLU A 19 7.11 19.15 -2.07
C GLU A 19 6.91 20.57 -1.50
N PRO A 20 7.78 21.57 -1.75
CA PRO A 20 7.57 22.92 -1.20
C PRO A 20 6.36 23.65 -1.80
N GLU A 21 6.03 23.37 -3.06
CA GLU A 21 4.86 23.95 -3.76
C GLU A 21 4.18 22.91 -4.66
N PRO A 22 3.46 21.92 -4.08
CA PRO A 22 2.95 20.80 -4.87
C PRO A 22 1.82 21.21 -5.83
N TRP A 23 1.23 22.40 -5.64
CA TRP A 23 -0.04 22.77 -6.26
C TRP A 23 0.13 22.95 -7.76
N THR A 24 1.23 23.54 -8.21
CA THR A 24 1.50 23.78 -9.64
C THR A 24 1.57 22.46 -10.41
N GLY A 25 2.30 21.48 -9.88
CA GLY A 25 2.39 20.15 -10.47
C GLY A 25 1.06 19.42 -10.45
N ILE A 26 0.33 19.48 -9.33
CA ILE A 26 -1.00 18.87 -9.18
C ILE A 26 -2.01 19.47 -10.16
N LEU A 27 -2.05 20.79 -10.34
CA LEU A 27 -2.92 21.44 -11.32
C LEU A 27 -2.59 21.00 -12.75
N GLY A 28 -1.31 20.80 -13.07
CA GLY A 28 -0.88 20.21 -14.34
C GLY A 28 -1.44 18.80 -14.56
N LEU A 29 -1.39 17.95 -13.53
CA LEU A 29 -1.98 16.61 -13.55
C LEU A 29 -3.50 16.66 -13.72
N LEU A 30 -4.19 17.51 -12.95
CA LEU A 30 -5.64 17.62 -12.97
C LEU A 30 -6.17 18.20 -14.30
N LYS A 31 -5.41 19.05 -14.98
CA LYS A 31 -5.77 19.54 -16.32
C LYS A 31 -5.88 18.41 -17.34
N ILE A 32 -5.11 17.34 -17.16
CA ILE A 32 -5.15 16.14 -18.01
C ILE A 32 -6.28 15.20 -17.56
N LEU A 33 -6.39 14.95 -16.25
CA LEU A 33 -7.32 13.97 -15.70
C LEU A 33 -8.78 14.47 -15.62
N ARG A 34 -8.97 15.78 -15.47
CA ARG A 34 -10.25 16.47 -15.29
C ARG A 34 -10.23 17.81 -16.05
N PRO A 35 -10.15 17.81 -17.38
CA PRO A 35 -10.05 19.04 -18.19
C PRO A 35 -11.23 20.01 -18.02
N GLN A 36 -12.36 19.51 -17.52
CA GLN A 36 -13.57 20.28 -17.21
C GLN A 36 -13.48 21.07 -15.89
N TRP A 37 -12.53 20.77 -15.01
CA TRP A 37 -12.35 21.49 -13.75
C TRP A 37 -11.63 22.82 -14.00
N LYS A 38 -12.21 23.91 -13.53
CA LYS A 38 -11.54 25.22 -13.54
C LYS A 38 -10.57 25.28 -12.37
N ALA A 39 -9.36 25.77 -12.60
CA ALA A 39 -8.32 25.84 -11.58
C ALA A 39 -8.74 26.60 -10.31
N GLU A 40 -9.56 27.64 -10.47
CA GLU A 40 -10.10 28.47 -9.38
C GLU A 40 -11.11 27.73 -8.48
N ASP A 41 -11.78 26.70 -8.99
CA ASP A 41 -12.79 25.93 -8.26
C ASP A 41 -12.19 24.69 -7.56
N ILE A 42 -10.94 24.35 -7.87
CA ILE A 42 -10.26 23.16 -7.34
C ILE A 42 -9.85 23.42 -5.89
N GLN A 43 -10.37 22.57 -5.01
CA GLN A 43 -9.97 22.49 -3.62
C GLN A 43 -9.02 21.31 -3.42
N MET A 44 -8.07 21.47 -2.48
CA MET A 44 -7.10 20.44 -2.13
C MET A 44 -7.10 20.20 -0.62
N LYS A 45 -7.07 18.93 -0.23
CA LYS A 45 -6.98 18.51 1.18
C LYS A 45 -5.79 17.57 1.36
N THR A 46 -4.84 17.94 2.20
CA THR A 46 -3.71 17.08 2.56
C THR A 46 -4.09 16.13 3.69
N PHE A 47 -3.76 14.85 3.52
CA PHE A 47 -3.91 13.82 4.54
C PHE A 47 -2.56 13.59 5.24
N THR A 48 -2.54 13.68 6.56
CA THR A 48 -1.31 13.66 7.38
C THR A 48 -1.09 12.35 8.15
N GLU A 49 -1.99 11.38 8.01
CA GLU A 49 -1.96 10.11 8.77
C GLU A 49 -1.01 9.05 8.16
N GLY A 50 -0.49 9.31 6.96
CA GLY A 50 0.50 8.47 6.30
C GLY A 50 1.91 8.70 6.85
N LEU A 51 2.60 7.63 7.23
CA LEU A 51 4.00 7.72 7.69
C LEU A 51 4.99 7.94 6.55
N THR A 52 4.69 7.36 5.39
CA THR A 52 5.69 7.13 4.34
C THR A 52 5.41 7.93 3.07
N ASN A 53 4.18 8.36 2.81
CA ASN A 53 3.83 9.04 1.56
C ASN A 53 2.92 10.22 1.89
N GLN A 54 3.04 11.30 1.12
CA GLN A 54 2.10 12.42 1.19
C GLN A 54 0.91 12.12 0.29
N LEU A 55 -0.29 12.33 0.80
CA LEU A 55 -1.53 12.10 0.08
C LEU A 55 -2.37 13.38 0.07
N ILE A 56 -2.83 13.79 -1.10
CA ILE A 56 -3.60 15.01 -1.31
C ILE A 56 -4.85 14.65 -2.10
N GLY A 57 -6.03 14.97 -1.56
CA GLY A 57 -7.30 14.84 -2.27
C GLY A 57 -7.65 16.13 -2.99
N CYS A 58 -7.97 16.03 -4.27
CA CYS A 58 -8.34 17.15 -5.14
C CYS A 58 -9.79 16.99 -5.58
N TYR A 59 -10.60 18.03 -5.45
CA TYR A 59 -12.03 17.98 -5.73
C TYR A 59 -12.57 19.37 -6.11
N VAL A 60 -13.73 19.39 -6.77
CA VAL A 60 -14.53 20.59 -7.02
C VAL A 60 -15.86 20.39 -6.30
N GLY A 61 -16.40 21.42 -5.66
CA GLY A 61 -17.61 21.30 -4.86
C GLY A 61 -17.38 20.58 -3.53
N SER A 62 -17.99 19.40 -3.36
CA SER A 62 -17.91 18.62 -2.12
C SER A 62 -16.98 17.42 -2.24
N PHE A 63 -16.23 17.13 -1.17
CA PHE A 63 -15.34 15.96 -1.08
C PHE A 63 -16.08 14.62 -1.14
N GLN A 64 -17.38 14.61 -0.89
CA GLN A 64 -18.24 13.42 -0.95
C GLN A 64 -18.86 13.19 -2.33
N GLU A 65 -18.67 14.11 -3.28
CA GLU A 65 -19.16 13.94 -4.64
C GLU A 65 -18.22 13.06 -5.47
N PRO A 66 -18.79 12.27 -6.40
CA PRO A 66 -17.99 11.43 -7.28
C PRO A 66 -17.05 12.30 -8.13
N GLY A 67 -15.83 11.82 -8.32
CA GLY A 67 -14.84 12.45 -9.19
C GLY A 67 -13.65 13.08 -8.47
N CYS A 68 -13.59 13.03 -7.13
CA CYS A 68 -12.39 13.36 -6.37
C CYS A 68 -11.18 12.50 -6.83
N VAL A 69 -10.02 13.15 -6.93
CA VAL A 69 -8.75 12.53 -7.34
C VAL A 69 -7.80 12.55 -6.16
N LEU A 70 -7.28 11.40 -5.79
CA LEU A 70 -6.19 11.28 -4.82
C LEU A 70 -4.85 11.34 -5.54
N VAL A 71 -4.02 12.31 -5.17
CA VAL A 71 -2.63 12.45 -5.60
C VAL A 71 -1.71 11.96 -4.48
N ARG A 72 -0.94 10.92 -4.75
CA ARG A 72 0.01 10.35 -3.80
C ARG A 72 1.44 10.57 -4.26
N LEU A 73 2.20 11.29 -3.45
CA LEU A 73 3.63 11.51 -3.64
C LEU A 73 4.41 10.43 -2.91
N TYR A 74 5.36 9.82 -3.62
CA TYR A 74 6.24 8.82 -3.05
C TYR A 74 7.14 9.44 -1.98
N GLY A 75 7.25 8.77 -0.83
CA GLY A 75 8.16 9.19 0.22
C GLY A 75 9.62 9.14 -0.17
N ARG A 76 10.42 9.99 0.46
CA ARG A 76 11.87 9.99 0.31
C ARG A 76 12.48 8.66 0.77
N MET A 77 13.41 8.12 -0.02
CA MET A 77 14.16 6.89 0.28
C MET A 77 13.31 5.61 0.33
N THR A 78 12.06 5.67 -0.14
CA THR A 78 11.15 4.52 -0.13
C THR A 78 11.36 3.63 -1.35
N GLU A 79 11.94 4.17 -2.42
CA GLU A 79 12.48 3.45 -3.58
C GLU A 79 13.54 2.41 -3.20
N LEU A 80 14.20 2.56 -2.04
CA LEU A 80 15.16 1.59 -1.54
C LEU A 80 14.51 0.24 -1.18
N TYR A 81 13.19 0.17 -0.98
CA TYR A 81 12.52 -1.06 -0.56
C TYR A 81 11.12 -1.27 -1.18
N VAL A 82 10.63 -0.31 -1.96
CA VAL A 82 9.36 -0.36 -2.70
C VAL A 82 9.65 -0.34 -4.20
N ASN A 83 9.15 -1.35 -4.91
CA ASN A 83 9.17 -1.39 -6.38
C ASN A 83 7.88 -0.74 -6.90
N ARG A 84 8.01 0.38 -7.63
CA ARG A 84 6.88 1.18 -8.11
C ARG A 84 6.07 0.50 -9.20
N ASP A 85 6.74 -0.18 -10.12
CA ASP A 85 6.08 -0.90 -11.21
C ASP A 85 5.17 -1.99 -10.65
N ARG A 86 5.66 -2.72 -9.63
CA ARG A 86 4.85 -3.71 -8.91
C ARG A 86 3.71 -3.07 -8.13
N GLU A 87 3.96 -1.95 -7.45
CA GLU A 87 2.90 -1.23 -6.73
C GLU A 87 1.77 -0.84 -7.69
N VAL A 88 2.10 -0.26 -8.85
CA VAL A 88 1.16 0.10 -9.91
C VAL A 88 0.44 -1.12 -10.47
N GLU A 89 1.15 -2.21 -10.77
CA GLU A 89 0.53 -3.46 -11.24
C GLU A 89 -0.51 -3.98 -10.23
N MET A 90 -0.21 -3.91 -8.93
CA MET A 90 -1.14 -4.37 -7.89
C MET A 90 -2.39 -3.49 -7.79
N PHE A 91 -2.26 -2.18 -7.95
CA PHE A 91 -3.43 -1.30 -8.07
C PHE A 91 -4.34 -1.74 -9.22
N GLN A 92 -3.77 -2.00 -10.39
CA GLN A 92 -4.55 -2.44 -11.56
C GLN A 92 -5.20 -3.82 -11.35
N VAL A 93 -4.47 -4.77 -10.75
CA VAL A 93 -5.00 -6.11 -10.46
C VAL A 93 -6.16 -6.04 -9.48
N PHE A 94 -6.03 -5.28 -8.39
CA PHE A 94 -7.09 -5.19 -7.38
C PHE A 94 -8.30 -4.45 -7.93
N HIS A 95 -8.10 -3.37 -8.67
CA HIS A 95 -9.20 -2.65 -9.33
C HIS A 95 -9.98 -3.55 -10.30
N THR A 96 -9.28 -4.32 -11.14
CA THR A 96 -9.91 -5.25 -12.11
C THR A 96 -10.77 -6.32 -11.42
N HIS A 97 -10.49 -6.64 -10.15
CA HIS A 97 -11.26 -7.60 -9.34
C HIS A 97 -12.21 -6.92 -8.33
N GLY A 98 -12.37 -5.59 -8.41
CA GLY A 98 -13.22 -4.81 -7.52
C GLY A 98 -12.77 -4.82 -6.06
N CYS A 99 -11.47 -5.01 -5.79
CA CYS A 99 -10.88 -5.09 -4.45
C CYS A 99 -10.01 -3.86 -4.12
N GLY A 100 -10.05 -2.82 -4.95
CA GLY A 100 -9.19 -1.65 -4.84
C GLY A 100 -9.61 -0.49 -5.76
N PRO A 101 -9.08 0.71 -5.51
CA PRO A 101 -9.43 1.91 -6.27
C PRO A 101 -8.86 1.89 -7.69
N GLU A 102 -9.51 2.60 -8.61
CA GLU A 102 -8.97 2.80 -9.95
C GLU A 102 -7.71 3.69 -9.92
N ILE A 103 -6.65 3.27 -10.61
CA ILE A 103 -5.50 4.14 -10.87
C ILE A 103 -5.70 4.92 -12.16
N TYR A 104 -5.67 6.25 -12.07
CA TYR A 104 -5.88 7.12 -13.22
C TYR A 104 -4.59 7.35 -14.01
N CYS A 105 -3.48 7.63 -13.33
CA CYS A 105 -2.18 7.79 -13.97
C CYS A 105 -1.01 7.64 -12.99
N THR A 106 0.19 7.49 -13.53
CA THR A 106 1.45 7.68 -12.81
C THR A 106 2.13 8.97 -13.26
N PHE A 107 3.04 9.49 -12.43
CA PHE A 107 3.90 10.62 -12.78
C PHE A 107 5.29 10.42 -12.15
N GLN A 108 6.24 11.33 -12.39
CA GLN A 108 7.66 11.10 -12.08
C GLN A 108 7.92 10.64 -10.63
N ASN A 109 7.18 11.19 -9.67
CA ASN A 109 7.36 10.92 -8.24
C ASN A 109 6.06 10.52 -7.52
N GLY A 110 5.11 9.90 -8.24
CA GLY A 110 3.86 9.46 -7.60
C GLY A 110 2.83 8.87 -8.55
N MET A 111 1.58 8.81 -8.07
CA MET A 111 0.43 8.34 -8.83
C MET A 111 -0.86 9.03 -8.42
N CYS A 112 -1.81 9.08 -9.34
CA CYS A 112 -3.17 9.58 -9.14
C CYS A 112 -4.16 8.42 -9.21
N TYR A 113 -5.05 8.31 -8.24
CA TYR A 113 -6.05 7.25 -8.18
C TYR A 113 -7.38 7.75 -7.59
N GLU A 114 -8.39 6.90 -7.68
CA GLU A 114 -9.74 7.15 -7.22
C GLU A 114 -9.81 7.41 -5.72
N PHE A 115 -10.59 8.42 -5.34
CA PHE A 115 -11.04 8.56 -3.96
C PHE A 115 -12.26 7.66 -3.72
N VAL A 116 -12.11 6.69 -2.81
CA VAL A 116 -13.19 5.79 -2.42
C VAL A 116 -13.97 6.40 -1.27
N THR A 117 -15.27 6.58 -1.47
CA THR A 117 -16.16 7.15 -0.46
C THR A 117 -16.45 6.15 0.65
N GLY A 118 -16.29 6.59 1.89
CA GLY A 118 -16.66 5.79 3.06
C GLY A 118 -15.99 6.33 4.31
N THR A 119 -16.03 5.52 5.37
CA THR A 119 -15.39 5.81 6.64
C THR A 119 -14.19 4.89 6.80
N VAL A 120 -13.03 5.45 7.13
CA VAL A 120 -11.85 4.66 7.49
C VAL A 120 -12.19 3.87 8.77
N LEU A 121 -11.88 2.57 8.80
CA LEU A 121 -12.16 1.76 9.99
C LEU A 121 -11.33 2.22 11.19
N GLU A 122 -11.97 2.27 12.35
CA GLU A 122 -11.34 2.46 13.65
C GLU A 122 -11.12 1.09 14.33
N ASP A 123 -10.14 1.00 15.22
CA ASP A 123 -9.77 -0.26 15.88
C ASP A 123 -10.94 -0.83 16.71
N GLU A 124 -11.76 0.03 17.30
CA GLU A 124 -12.95 -0.32 18.07
C GLU A 124 -14.01 -1.04 17.21
N MET A 125 -14.02 -0.82 15.90
CA MET A 125 -14.97 -1.46 14.99
C MET A 125 -14.64 -2.93 14.74
N LEU A 126 -13.39 -3.36 14.96
CA LEU A 126 -12.97 -4.74 14.70
C LEU A 126 -13.68 -5.76 15.58
N TRP A 127 -14.15 -5.35 16.77
CA TRP A 127 -14.90 -6.22 17.68
C TRP A 127 -16.31 -6.56 17.19
N GLN A 128 -16.81 -5.81 16.19
CA GLN A 128 -18.16 -6.00 15.67
C GLN A 128 -18.21 -7.20 14.72
N PRO A 129 -19.08 -8.21 14.97
CA PRO A 129 -19.19 -9.38 14.11
C PRO A 129 -19.52 -9.09 12.65
N SER A 130 -20.31 -8.05 12.36
CA SER A 130 -20.56 -7.61 10.99
C SER A 130 -19.26 -7.19 10.31
N ILE A 131 -18.44 -6.38 10.96
CA ILE A 131 -17.22 -5.80 10.38
C ILE A 131 -16.15 -6.85 10.11
N TYR A 132 -15.75 -7.66 11.09
CA TYR A 132 -14.66 -8.62 10.85
C TYR A 132 -15.05 -9.72 9.85
N ARG A 133 -16.35 -10.04 9.71
CA ARG A 133 -16.84 -10.96 8.67
C ARG A 133 -16.68 -10.38 7.29
N LEU A 134 -16.99 -9.08 7.12
CA LEU A 134 -16.76 -8.38 5.87
C LEU A 134 -15.26 -8.34 5.54
N ILE A 135 -14.39 -8.07 6.52
CA ILE A 135 -12.93 -8.07 6.31
C ILE A 135 -12.46 -9.45 5.85
N ALA A 136 -12.95 -10.51 6.50
CA ALA A 136 -12.61 -11.88 6.13
C ALA A 136 -13.11 -12.24 4.72
N ALA A 137 -14.30 -11.80 4.34
CA ALA A 137 -14.85 -12.00 2.99
C ALA A 137 -14.00 -11.29 1.93
N GLU A 138 -13.62 -10.03 2.18
CA GLU A 138 -12.80 -9.24 1.26
C GLU A 138 -11.38 -9.82 1.13
N MET A 139 -10.78 -10.27 2.23
CA MET A 139 -9.51 -11.01 2.17
C MET A 139 -9.67 -12.33 1.41
N GLY A 140 -10.81 -13.01 1.53
CA GLY A 140 -11.15 -14.19 0.74
C GLY A 140 -11.15 -13.91 -0.76
N ARG A 141 -11.75 -12.78 -1.18
CA ARG A 141 -11.74 -12.32 -2.58
C ARG A 141 -10.33 -12.06 -3.07
N ILE A 142 -9.52 -11.28 -2.33
CA ILE A 142 -8.13 -10.99 -2.70
C ILE A 142 -7.30 -12.28 -2.81
N HIS A 143 -7.45 -13.19 -1.85
CA HIS A 143 -6.71 -14.46 -1.82
C HIS A 143 -7.13 -15.44 -2.93
N ALA A 144 -8.28 -15.22 -3.58
CA ALA A 144 -8.76 -16.00 -4.70
C ALA A 144 -8.25 -15.50 -6.06
N ILE A 145 -7.67 -14.29 -6.11
CA ILE A 145 -7.06 -13.75 -7.33
C ILE A 145 -5.85 -14.61 -7.71
N GLN A 146 -5.89 -15.20 -8.90
CA GLN A 146 -4.81 -16.03 -9.42
C GLN A 146 -3.65 -15.14 -9.90
N PRO A 147 -2.41 -15.41 -9.46
CA PRO A 147 -1.24 -14.75 -10.03
C PRO A 147 -1.12 -15.04 -11.53
N LYS A 148 -0.63 -14.07 -12.32
CA LYS A 148 -0.43 -14.24 -13.77
C LYS A 148 0.62 -15.31 -14.15
N CYS A 149 1.37 -15.87 -13.19
CA CYS A 149 2.40 -16.87 -13.43
C CYS A 149 2.20 -18.11 -12.55
N ASP A 150 2.11 -19.27 -13.20
CA ASP A 150 1.99 -20.62 -12.61
C ASP A 150 3.28 -21.18 -11.98
N ALA A 151 4.38 -20.41 -12.03
CA ALA A 151 5.63 -20.83 -11.39
C ALA A 151 5.47 -20.78 -9.87
N SER A 152 6.08 -21.73 -9.14
CA SER A 152 6.13 -21.69 -7.67
C SER A 152 6.83 -20.41 -7.21
N VAL A 153 6.06 -19.36 -6.96
CA VAL A 153 6.59 -18.07 -6.53
C VAL A 153 7.00 -18.25 -5.07
N GLU A 154 8.31 -18.22 -4.79
CA GLU A 154 8.79 -18.15 -3.42
C GLU A 154 8.14 -16.94 -2.72
N PRO A 155 7.58 -17.08 -1.50
CA PRO A 155 6.93 -15.98 -0.81
C PRO A 155 7.84 -14.75 -0.72
N LEU A 156 7.37 -13.60 -1.19
CA LEU A 156 8.18 -12.39 -1.25
C LEU A 156 8.67 -11.91 0.12
N LEU A 157 8.00 -12.35 1.19
CA LEU A 157 8.40 -12.11 2.57
C LEU A 157 9.89 -12.38 2.78
N TRP A 158 10.38 -13.54 2.33
CA TRP A 158 11.78 -13.92 2.56
C TRP A 158 12.74 -13.02 1.80
N THR A 159 12.45 -12.72 0.53
CA THR A 159 13.23 -11.78 -0.27
C THR A 159 13.27 -10.39 0.39
N LYS A 160 12.14 -9.89 0.89
CA LYS A 160 12.05 -8.59 1.57
C LYS A 160 12.83 -8.58 2.88
N MET A 161 12.69 -9.61 3.72
CA MET A 161 13.45 -9.72 4.97
C MET A 161 14.96 -9.76 4.71
N SER A 162 15.43 -10.56 3.74
CA SER A 162 16.85 -10.60 3.35
C SER A 162 17.34 -9.25 2.86
N HIS A 163 16.53 -8.54 2.07
CA HIS A 163 16.86 -7.18 1.62
C HIS A 163 17.02 -6.22 2.81
N PHE A 164 16.08 -6.20 3.76
CA PHE A 164 16.17 -5.36 4.95
C PHE A 164 17.42 -5.68 5.79
N LEU A 165 17.74 -6.96 5.99
CA LEU A 165 18.98 -7.35 6.69
C LEU A 165 20.24 -6.86 5.97
N THR A 166 20.26 -6.93 4.64
CA THR A 166 21.37 -6.44 3.83
C THR A 166 21.53 -4.93 3.96
N MET A 167 20.44 -4.17 3.94
CA MET A 167 20.48 -2.71 4.18
C MET A 167 21.00 -2.37 5.59
N LEU A 168 20.61 -3.13 6.62
CA LEU A 168 21.13 -2.95 7.97
C LEU A 168 22.65 -3.13 8.01
N LYS A 169 23.17 -4.22 7.41
CA LYS A 169 24.61 -4.51 7.33
C LYS A 169 25.39 -3.40 6.60
N SER A 170 24.85 -2.86 5.52
CA SER A 170 25.46 -1.75 4.78
C SER A 170 25.46 -0.45 5.59
N SER A 171 24.42 -0.21 6.40
CA SER A 171 24.31 0.99 7.24
C SER A 171 25.25 0.99 8.45
N THR A 172 25.59 -0.19 8.98
CA THR A 172 26.54 -0.34 10.10
C THR A 172 27.99 -0.21 9.64
N ASN A 173 28.31 -0.64 8.42
CA ASN A 173 29.67 -0.55 7.86
C ASN A 173 30.06 0.87 7.42
N ASN A 174 29.08 1.75 7.16
CA ASN A 174 29.29 3.08 6.57
C ASN A 174 29.10 4.25 7.56
N ARG A 175 28.96 4.01 8.87
CA ARG A 175 28.84 5.09 9.87
C ARG A 175 30.07 5.16 10.78
N PRO A 176 30.81 6.29 10.82
CA PRO A 176 31.50 6.71 12.04
C PRO A 176 30.45 6.89 13.14
N ILE A 177 30.79 6.53 14.37
CA ILE A 177 29.93 6.33 15.55
C ILE A 177 29.05 7.55 15.98
N GLN A 178 29.01 8.67 15.26
CA GLN A 178 28.33 9.90 15.68
C GLN A 178 27.28 10.43 14.69
N GLN A 179 26.12 9.76 14.62
CA GLN A 179 24.87 10.49 14.44
C GLN A 179 23.69 9.65 14.95
N ARG A 180 23.57 9.57 16.27
CA ARG A 180 22.33 9.15 16.94
C ARG A 180 21.30 10.25 16.68
N CYS A 181 20.24 9.95 15.93
CA CYS A 181 19.06 10.81 15.85
C CYS A 181 18.47 10.99 17.25
N THR A 182 18.67 12.16 17.85
CA THR A 182 18.23 12.54 19.21
C THR A 182 16.72 12.78 19.33
N LYS A 183 15.89 12.25 18.42
CA LYS A 183 14.43 12.49 18.40
C LYS A 183 13.55 11.24 18.52
N CYS A 184 14.11 10.04 18.60
CA CYS A 184 13.33 8.84 18.94
C CYS A 184 13.58 8.50 20.40
N SER A 185 12.68 8.93 21.28
CA SER A 185 12.58 8.59 22.70
C SER A 185 12.17 7.12 22.93
N VAL A 186 12.63 6.20 22.09
CA VAL A 186 12.58 4.77 22.40
C VAL A 186 13.88 4.47 23.11
N ALA A 187 13.80 4.34 24.43
CA ALA A 187 14.90 3.90 25.28
C ALA A 187 15.67 2.77 24.58
N SER A 188 16.99 2.91 24.57
CA SER A 188 18.00 2.02 24.01
C SER A 188 17.78 0.55 24.36
N ARG A 189 16.86 -0.13 23.67
CA ARG A 189 16.98 -1.55 23.38
C ARG A 189 17.97 -1.64 22.24
N GLU A 190 19.16 -2.15 22.53
CA GLU A 190 20.14 -2.48 21.49
C GLU A 190 19.45 -3.35 20.45
N VAL A 191 19.46 -2.88 19.20
CA VAL A 191 18.98 -3.70 18.08
C VAL A 191 19.91 -4.93 18.02
N PRO A 192 19.37 -6.16 17.99
CA PRO A 192 20.20 -7.37 17.90
C PRO A 192 21.15 -7.33 16.70
N SER A 193 22.28 -8.03 16.78
CA SER A 193 23.27 -8.03 15.69
C SER A 193 22.70 -8.61 14.39
N TYR A 194 23.33 -8.30 13.27
CA TYR A 194 22.97 -8.85 11.96
C TYR A 194 22.94 -10.39 12.00
N GLU A 195 23.93 -11.00 12.65
CA GLU A 195 24.05 -12.45 12.79
C GLU A 195 22.87 -13.04 13.56
N THR A 196 22.49 -12.41 14.67
CA THR A 196 21.31 -12.82 15.46
C THR A 196 20.03 -12.69 14.64
N LEU A 197 19.80 -11.55 13.99
CA LEU A 197 18.59 -11.34 13.17
C LEU A 197 18.53 -12.29 11.97
N SER A 198 19.68 -12.58 11.35
CA SER A 198 19.79 -13.55 10.25
C SER A 198 19.48 -14.98 10.73
N ALA A 199 19.97 -15.37 11.90
CA ALA A 199 19.67 -16.67 12.50
C ALA A 199 18.18 -16.81 12.87
N GLU A 200 17.60 -15.77 13.47
CA GLU A 200 16.17 -15.71 13.81
C GLU A 200 15.30 -15.77 12.54
N MET A 201 15.65 -15.04 11.48
CA MET A 201 14.95 -15.11 10.19
C MET A 201 15.00 -16.53 9.60
N ALA A 202 16.17 -17.18 9.62
CA ALA A 202 16.30 -18.56 9.13
C ALA A 202 15.49 -19.54 9.98
N SER A 203 15.44 -19.31 11.29
CA SER A 203 14.61 -20.09 12.21
C SER A 203 13.12 -19.92 11.91
N LEU A 204 12.65 -18.68 11.77
CA LEU A 204 11.27 -18.37 11.40
C LEU A 204 10.88 -19.00 10.06
N LYS A 205 11.74 -18.89 9.04
CA LYS A 205 11.53 -19.52 7.73
C LYS A 205 11.35 -21.03 7.83
N ARG A 206 12.20 -21.71 8.61
CA ARG A 206 12.11 -23.15 8.81
C ARG A 206 10.78 -23.57 9.44
N HIS A 207 10.32 -22.86 10.47
CA HIS A 207 9.06 -23.19 11.15
C HIS A 207 7.84 -22.88 10.29
N LEU A 208 7.81 -21.72 9.62
CA LEU A 208 6.65 -21.34 8.80
C LEU A 208 6.48 -22.23 7.56
N LEU A 209 7.58 -22.67 6.93
CA LEU A 209 7.49 -23.60 5.79
C LEU A 209 6.87 -24.96 6.16
N GLN A 210 6.93 -25.38 7.43
CA GLN A 210 6.32 -26.63 7.88
C GLN A 210 4.78 -26.56 7.99
N ILE A 211 4.21 -25.36 8.04
CA ILE A 211 2.76 -25.17 8.13
C ILE A 211 2.07 -25.60 6.83
N GLY A 212 2.78 -25.59 5.69
CA GLY A 212 2.22 -26.00 4.39
C GLY A 212 1.10 -25.09 3.90
N SER A 213 1.09 -23.83 4.34
CA SER A 213 0.05 -22.88 3.99
C SER A 213 0.22 -22.39 2.55
N PRO A 214 -0.89 -22.27 1.79
CA PRO A 214 -0.82 -21.90 0.39
C PRO A 214 -0.28 -20.48 0.23
N THR A 215 0.54 -20.30 -0.79
CA THR A 215 1.09 -19.00 -1.18
C THR A 215 0.11 -18.34 -2.14
N VAL A 216 -0.46 -17.19 -1.75
CA VAL A 216 -1.50 -16.49 -2.53
C VAL A 216 -1.24 -14.99 -2.57
N LEU A 217 -1.92 -14.30 -3.48
CA LEU A 217 -1.89 -12.85 -3.53
C LEU A 217 -2.42 -12.26 -2.22
N CYS A 218 -1.66 -11.36 -1.60
CA CYS A 218 -1.93 -10.82 -0.29
C CYS A 218 -1.72 -9.30 -0.26
N HIS A 219 -2.64 -8.54 0.35
CA HIS A 219 -2.48 -7.11 0.69
C HIS A 219 -1.19 -6.74 1.46
N ASN A 220 -0.78 -7.56 2.43
CA ASN A 220 0.43 -7.43 3.28
C ASN A 220 0.51 -6.22 4.24
N ASP A 221 -0.40 -5.25 4.14
CA ASP A 221 -0.49 -4.11 5.07
C ASP A 221 -1.93 -3.88 5.57
N LEU A 222 -2.54 -4.89 6.20
CA LEU A 222 -3.96 -4.86 6.59
C LEU A 222 -4.17 -4.13 7.94
N LEU A 223 -3.81 -2.85 7.99
CA LEU A 223 -4.12 -1.95 9.09
C LEU A 223 -5.54 -1.40 8.92
N THR A 224 -6.24 -1.10 10.01
CA THR A 224 -7.60 -0.51 10.01
C THR A 224 -7.68 0.76 9.18
N LYS A 225 -6.66 1.62 9.29
CA LYS A 225 -6.51 2.83 8.48
C LYS A 225 -6.42 2.61 6.95
N ASN A 226 -6.16 1.38 6.52
CA ASN A 226 -6.09 0.99 5.11
C ASN A 226 -7.39 0.31 4.65
N ILE A 227 -8.46 0.35 5.44
CA ILE A 227 -9.76 -0.24 5.11
C ILE A 227 -10.82 0.85 5.16
N ILE A 228 -11.54 1.03 4.06
CA ILE A 228 -12.67 1.95 3.96
C ILE A 228 -13.96 1.14 4.00
N TYR A 229 -14.86 1.55 4.89
CA TYR A 229 -16.19 0.99 5.05
C TYR A 229 -17.25 1.92 4.47
N ASN A 230 -18.02 1.41 3.50
CA ASN A 230 -19.13 2.14 2.90
C ASN A 230 -20.47 1.59 3.41
N HIS A 231 -21.15 2.39 4.24
CA HIS A 231 -22.43 2.00 4.82
C HIS A 231 -23.61 2.08 3.82
N LYS A 232 -23.47 2.81 2.71
CA LYS A 232 -24.58 3.11 1.78
C LYS A 232 -24.71 2.10 0.64
N GLU A 233 -23.65 1.37 0.31
CA GLU A 233 -23.61 0.39 -0.77
C GLU A 233 -23.49 -1.03 -0.20
N GLY A 234 -24.55 -1.52 0.45
CA GLY A 234 -24.65 -2.93 0.83
C GLY A 234 -23.65 -3.45 1.87
N GLU A 235 -23.06 -2.57 2.69
CA GLU A 235 -22.02 -2.89 3.69
C GLU A 235 -20.71 -3.42 3.06
N GLU A 236 -20.22 -2.76 2.02
CA GLU A 236 -18.97 -3.14 1.36
C GLU A 236 -17.72 -2.56 2.06
N LEU A 237 -16.62 -3.32 1.99
CA LEU A 237 -15.29 -2.90 2.42
C LEU A 237 -14.35 -2.86 1.23
N LEU A 238 -13.50 -1.84 1.19
CA LEU A 238 -12.47 -1.72 0.17
C LEU A 238 -11.13 -1.38 0.81
N CYS A 239 -10.07 -2.07 0.39
CA CYS A 239 -8.74 -1.87 0.94
C CYS A 239 -7.99 -0.75 0.19
N THR A 240 -7.55 0.28 0.90
CA THR A 240 -6.92 1.48 0.36
C THR A 240 -5.53 1.70 0.94
N SER A 241 -4.58 0.83 0.61
CA SER A 241 -3.13 1.07 0.69
C SER A 241 -2.39 -0.12 0.08
N LEU A 242 -2.27 -0.14 -1.24
CA LEU A 242 -1.72 -1.28 -1.98
C LEU A 242 -0.21 -1.19 -2.19
N THR A 243 0.50 -0.63 -1.22
CA THR A 243 1.97 -0.48 -1.25
C THR A 243 2.72 -1.80 -1.41
N LEU A 244 2.10 -2.91 -0.99
CA LEU A 244 2.79 -4.18 -0.79
C LEU A 244 1.99 -5.41 -1.23
N GLY A 245 0.97 -5.27 -2.08
CA GLY A 245 0.27 -6.40 -2.70
C GLY A 245 1.29 -7.39 -3.27
N ASN A 246 1.46 -8.56 -2.67
CA ASN A 246 2.46 -9.54 -3.12
C ASN A 246 2.03 -10.94 -2.72
N VAL A 247 2.55 -11.95 -3.41
CA VAL A 247 2.29 -13.34 -3.08
C VAL A 247 3.01 -13.69 -1.76
N VAL A 248 2.23 -13.98 -0.72
CA VAL A 248 2.73 -14.31 0.63
C VAL A 248 1.91 -15.47 1.17
N ASP A 249 2.48 -16.21 2.12
CA ASP A 249 1.82 -17.29 2.84
C ASP A 249 0.57 -16.77 3.60
N LYS A 250 -0.59 -17.42 3.42
CA LYS A 250 -1.86 -17.04 4.08
C LYS A 250 -1.79 -16.96 5.60
N THR A 251 -0.95 -17.77 6.24
CA THR A 251 -0.88 -17.90 7.71
C THR A 251 -0.17 -16.70 8.35
N VAL A 252 0.80 -16.10 7.65
CA VAL A 252 1.49 -14.88 8.10
C VAL A 252 0.52 -13.71 8.26
N LYS A 253 -0.58 -13.70 7.50
CA LYS A 253 -1.60 -12.65 7.57
C LYS A 253 -2.65 -12.83 8.65
N ILE A 254 -3.09 -14.07 8.89
CA ILE A 254 -3.99 -14.35 10.02
C ILE A 254 -3.34 -13.82 11.31
N SER A 255 -2.01 -13.93 11.45
CA SER A 255 -1.29 -13.38 12.61
C SER A 255 -1.29 -11.84 12.69
N CYS A 256 -1.26 -11.10 11.57
CA CYS A 256 -1.33 -9.63 11.60
C CYS A 256 -2.72 -9.12 12.03
N PHE A 257 -3.79 -9.82 11.65
CA PHE A 257 -5.16 -9.46 12.01
C PHE A 257 -5.55 -9.95 13.43
N LEU A 258 -5.09 -11.15 13.83
CA LEU A 258 -5.35 -11.70 15.16
C LEU A 258 -4.71 -10.89 16.30
N LYS A 259 -3.73 -10.02 16.01
CA LYS A 259 -3.13 -9.12 17.01
C LYS A 259 -4.16 -8.16 17.65
N TYR A 260 -5.30 -7.95 16.98
CA TYR A 260 -6.38 -7.09 17.45
C TYR A 260 -7.50 -7.86 18.18
N PHE A 261 -7.46 -9.20 18.19
CA PHE A 261 -8.46 -10.06 18.83
C PHE A 261 -7.93 -10.81 20.07
N MET A 262 -6.65 -10.66 20.40
CA MET A 262 -6.01 -11.19 21.62
C MET A 262 -5.67 -10.06 22.58
#